data_AF-A0A7C9TYL0-F1
#
_entry.id   AF-A0A7C9TYL0-F1
#
_cell.length_a   1.000
_cell.length_b   1.000
_cell.length_c   1.000
_cell.angle_alpha   90.00
_cell.angle_beta   90.00
_cell.angle_gamma   90.00
#
_symmetry.space_group_name_H-M   'P 1'
#
loop_
_entity.id
_entity.type
_entity.pdbx_description
1 polymer ?
#
loop_
_entity_poly.entity_id
_entity_poly.type
_entity_poly.pdbx_seq_one_letter_code
_entity_poly.pdbx_strand_id
1 'polypeptide(L)' 'MARDELLQIRLTTKEKERLQAEASKRGISMSEVIRDYIKRLPKPKENM' A
#
# COMPACT_ATOMS: atom_id res chain seq x y z
N MET A 1 0.60 -14.45 -9.75
CA MET A 1 -0.05 -13.49 -10.66
C MET A 1 0.85 -12.27 -10.77
N ALA A 2 1.05 -11.76 -11.98
CA ALA A 2 1.74 -10.49 -12.18
C ALA A 2 0.89 -9.35 -11.58
N ARG A 3 1.55 -8.23 -11.24
CA ARG A 3 0.88 -7.03 -10.73
C ARG A 3 0.82 -6.03 -11.87
N ASP A 4 -0.28 -6.01 -12.59
CA ASP A 4 -0.42 -5.27 -13.85
C ASP A 4 -1.10 -3.89 -13.66
N GLU A 5 -1.73 -3.68 -12.51
CA GLU A 5 -2.45 -2.45 -12.18
C GLU A 5 -1.60 -1.48 -11.33
N LEU A 6 -1.71 -0.17 -11.62
CA LEU A 6 -0.99 0.90 -10.91
C LEU A 6 -1.92 1.72 -10.02
N LEU A 7 -1.55 1.90 -8.75
CA LEU A 7 -2.20 2.81 -7.82
C LEU A 7 -1.38 4.10 -7.67
N GLN A 8 -1.88 5.21 -8.22
CA GLN A 8 -1.31 6.55 -8.00
C GLN A 8 -2.07 7.28 -6.90
N ILE A 9 -1.37 7.80 -5.90
CA ILE A 9 -1.97 8.48 -4.74
C ILE A 9 -1.28 9.83 -4.53
N ARG A 10 -2.07 10.88 -4.32
CA ARG A 10 -1.56 12.18 -3.88
C ARG A 10 -1.41 12.17 -2.36
N LEU A 11 -0.24 12.56 -1.88
CA LEU A 11 0.08 12.63 -0.45
C LEU A 11 0.58 14.03 -0.11
N THR A 12 0.24 14.49 1.09
CA THR A 12 0.95 15.60 1.74
C THR A 12 2.36 15.16 2.13
N THR A 13 3.24 16.13 2.40
CA THR A 13 4.61 15.86 2.88
C THR A 13 4.60 14.99 4.13
N LYS A 14 3.73 15.30 5.10
CA LYS A 14 3.65 14.56 6.38
C LYS A 14 3.19 13.11 6.19
N GLU A 15 2.26 12.86 5.27
CA GLU A 15 1.80 11.49 4.98
C GLU A 15 2.90 10.67 4.31
N LYS A 16 3.64 11.27 3.36
CA LYS A 16 4.78 10.62 2.72
C LYS A 16 5.88 10.30 3.73
N GLU A 17 6.21 11.23 4.62
CA GLU A 17 7.21 11.01 5.68
C GLU A 17 6.82 9.87 6.61
N ARG A 18 5.55 9.83 7.04
CA ARG A 18 5.03 8.72 7.87
C ARG A 18 5.13 7.38 7.14
N LEU A 19 4.74 7.34 5.87
CA LEU A 19 4.81 6.11 5.07
C LEU A 19 6.25 5.64 4.88
N GLN A 20 7.17 6.57 4.62
CA GLN A 20 8.59 6.29 4.47
C GLN A 20 9.21 5.80 5.79
N ALA A 21 8.87 6.42 6.93
CA ALA A 21 9.36 6.00 8.23
C ALA A 21 8.93 4.56 8.58
N GLU A 22 7.67 4.22 8.32
CA GLU A 22 7.16 2.85 8.56
C GLU A 22 7.82 1.83 7.63
N ALA A 23 8.00 2.18 6.35
CA ALA A 23 8.70 1.36 5.38
C ALA A 23 10.15 1.10 5.82
N SER A 24 10.88 2.14 6.22
CA SER A 24 12.25 2.04 6.72
C SER A 24 12.35 1.22 8.01
N LYS A 25 11.44 1.42 8.96
CA LYS A 25 11.38 0.65 10.22
C LYS A 25 11.21 -0.84 9.96
N ARG A 26 10.45 -1.20 8.93
CA ARG A 26 10.15 -2.60 8.57
C ARG A 26 11.13 -3.20 7.55
N GLY A 27 12.05 -2.41 6.99
CA GLY A 27 12.98 -2.86 5.95
C GLY A 27 12.29 -3.23 4.63
N ILE A 28 11.16 -2.59 4.30
CA ILE A 28 10.37 -2.85 3.09
C ILE A 28 10.13 -1.57 2.30
N SER A 29 9.58 -1.67 1.09
CA SER A 29 9.19 -0.49 0.30
C SER A 29 7.88 0.12 0.81
N MET A 30 7.70 1.42 0.57
CA MET A 30 6.41 2.11 0.83
C MET A 30 5.23 1.42 0.14
N SER A 31 5.45 0.92 -1.09
CA SER A 31 4.42 0.15 -1.80
C SER A 31 4.04 -1.12 -1.06
N GLU A 32 4.99 -1.82 -0.44
CA GLU A 32 4.71 -3.03 0.33
C GLU A 32 3.94 -2.74 1.62
N VAL A 33 4.17 -1.58 2.25
CA VAL A 33 3.32 -1.12 3.37
C VAL A 33 1.85 -0.99 2.93
N ILE A 34 1.59 -0.34 1.79
CA ILE A 34 0.24 -0.22 1.23
C ILE A 34 -0.34 -1.59 0.85
N ARG A 35 0.47 -2.46 0.25
CA ARG A 35 0.03 -3.82 -0.13
C ARG A 35 -0.34 -4.66 1.09
N ASP A 36 0.42 -4.56 2.18
CA ASP A 36 0.09 -5.25 3.42
C ASP A 36 -1.18 -4.74 4.07
N TYR A 37 -1.46 -3.44 3.93
CA TYR A 37 -2.75 -2.88 4.31
C TYR A 37 -3.88 -3.46 3.45
N ILE A 38 -3.70 -3.52 2.13
CA ILE A 38 -4.68 -4.11 1.18
C ILE A 38 -4.99 -5.57 1.54
N LYS A 39 -3.99 -6.36 1.95
CA LYS A 39 -4.19 -7.77 2.37
C LYS A 39 -5.14 -7.93 3.57
N ARG A 40 -5.37 -6.87 4.36
CA ARG A 40 -6.28 -6.87 5.52
C ARG A 40 -7.69 -6.45 5.16
N LEU A 41 -7.90 -5.93 3.95
CA LEU A 41 -9.23 -5.53 3.49
C LEU A 41 -10.09 -6.77 3.23
N PRO A 42 -11.43 -6.68 3.39
CA PRO A 42 -12.31 -7.78 3.04
C PRO A 42 -12.14 -8.14 1.57
N LYS A 43 -12.27 -9.43 1.24
CA LYS A 43 -12.27 -9.87 -0.15
C LYS A 43 -13.39 -9.14 -0.89
N PRO A 44 -13.15 -8.65 -2.12
CA PRO A 44 -14.22 -8.10 -2.93
C PRO A 44 -15.31 -9.16 -3.08
N LYS A 45 -16.58 -8.74 -3.00
CA LYS A 45 -17.68 -9.63 -3.36
C LYS A 45 -17.48 -10.01 -4.83
N GLU A 46 -17.34 -11.30 -5.11
CA GLU A 46 -17.55 -11.78 -6.47
C GLU A 46 -18.98 -11.37 -6.83
N ASN A 47 -19.11 -10.49 -7.82
CA ASN A 47 -20.40 -10.27 -8.44
C ASN A 47 -20.75 -11.59 -9.13
N MET A 48 -21.69 -12.35 -8.55
CA MET A 48 -22.38 -13.45 -9.23
C MET A 48 -23.14 -12.94 -10.44
#